data_AF-A0A833UFC5-F1
#
_entry.id   AF-A0A833UFC5-F1
#
_cell.length_a   1.000
_cell.length_b   1.000
_cell.length_c   1.000
_cell.angle_alpha   90.00
_cell.angle_beta   90.00
_cell.angle_gamma   90.00
#
_symmetry.space_group_name_H-M   'P 1'
#
loop_
_entity.id
_entity.type
_entity.pdbx_description
1 polymer ?
#
loop_
_entity_poly.entity_id
_entity_poly.type
_entity_poly.pdbx_seq_one_letter_code
_entity_poly.pdbx_strand_id
1 'polypeptide(L)'
;MVQSVTEGRRGRGGRVTAVSTPIGRGLEAFHPPVNVVVGRRRAQNLNASEGWADFVLDWTRLNRRETVMMALADKYNAFHYELHKEYLKYATHEEALSGGTSLVEKPRECLCQRWASSTFKDISQRNKCNRRKQRVKHTGGRKSFVRILEEKRETTPNLVAFYKEVHWSRKKGKFINATSEHNYNLMVEKLNEREPDEDDSDVDAAEEVFKEVLGQKSGYAQGLGHAVIPEPSPSMRKNKDFVRLFEENEKNKAAAEKVTVHLESLLDGMAAMRKNFYEYEQQMNIRMSELESHAESQRETQA
;
A
#
# COMPACT_ATOMS: atom_id res chain seq x y z
N MET A 1 -28.81 -1.20 59.32
CA MET A 1 -27.33 -1.19 59.27
C MET A 1 -26.94 -1.60 57.86
N VAL A 2 -26.85 -0.60 56.98
CA VAL A 2 -26.62 -0.78 55.54
C VAL A 2 -25.12 -0.71 55.32
N GLN A 3 -24.50 -1.80 54.90
CA GLN A 3 -23.10 -1.81 54.48
C GLN A 3 -23.02 -1.59 52.97
N SER A 4 -22.58 -0.39 52.62
CA SER A 4 -22.20 0.05 51.30
C SER A 4 -20.88 -0.62 50.89
N VAL A 5 -20.92 -1.43 49.82
CA VAL A 5 -19.71 -1.91 49.15
C VAL A 5 -19.33 -0.88 48.09
N THR A 6 -18.23 -0.17 48.35
CA THR A 6 -17.64 0.80 47.44
C THR A 6 -16.85 0.08 46.34
N GLU A 7 -17.34 0.16 45.10
CA GLU A 7 -16.62 -0.27 43.91
C GLU A 7 -15.36 0.59 43.70
N GLY A 8 -14.20 -0.05 43.77
CA GLY A 8 -12.91 0.53 43.45
C GLY A 8 -12.84 0.94 41.97
N ARG A 9 -12.81 2.26 41.75
CA ARG A 9 -12.44 2.90 40.47
C ARG A 9 -11.12 2.29 39.95
N ARG A 10 -11.21 1.47 38.89
CA ARG A 10 -10.05 1.13 38.06
C ARG A 10 -9.50 2.41 37.46
N GLY A 11 -8.29 2.78 37.88
CA GLY A 11 -7.57 3.95 37.42
C GLY A 11 -7.50 3.99 35.90
N ARG A 12 -7.80 5.17 35.35
CA ARG A 12 -7.69 5.49 33.92
C ARG A 12 -6.29 5.13 33.44
N GLY A 13 -6.21 4.09 32.61
CA GLY A 13 -5.00 3.74 31.88
C GLY A 13 -4.47 4.97 31.15
N GLY A 14 -3.23 5.32 31.47
CA GLY A 14 -2.51 6.43 30.88
C GLY A 14 -2.59 6.38 29.37
N ARG A 15 -2.88 7.54 28.78
CA ARG A 15 -2.87 7.83 27.35
C ARG A 15 -1.63 7.17 26.74
N VAL A 16 -1.84 6.15 25.91
CA VAL A 16 -0.77 5.58 25.05
C VAL A 16 -0.46 6.67 24.03
N THR A 17 0.41 7.60 24.40
CA THR A 17 1.18 8.33 23.42
C THR A 17 1.99 7.28 22.69
N ALA A 18 1.62 6.99 21.44
CA ALA A 18 2.59 6.48 20.51
C ALA A 18 3.71 7.53 20.50
N VAL A 19 4.78 7.26 21.23
CA VAL A 19 6.06 7.89 20.99
C VAL A 19 6.48 7.33 19.63
N SER A 20 5.93 7.91 18.57
CA SER A 20 6.61 7.99 17.30
C SER A 20 7.90 8.69 17.63
N THR A 21 8.95 7.92 17.86
CA THR A 21 10.29 8.49 17.96
C THR A 21 10.48 9.31 16.69
N PRO A 22 10.69 10.64 16.77
CA PRO A 22 11.10 11.41 15.61
C PRO A 22 12.57 11.06 15.38
N ILE A 23 12.83 9.90 14.79
CA ILE A 23 14.14 9.55 14.25
C ILE A 23 14.25 10.29 12.92
N GLY A 24 14.40 11.60 13.04
CA GLY A 24 14.47 12.56 11.94
C GLY A 24 15.10 13.88 12.36
N ARG A 25 15.14 14.20 13.66
CA ARG A 25 15.86 15.36 14.21
C ARG A 25 17.35 15.08 14.42
N GLY A 26 18.02 14.72 13.33
CA GLY A 26 19.47 14.64 13.22
C GLY A 26 19.99 14.93 11.80
N LEU A 27 19.10 15.33 10.88
CA LEU A 27 19.41 15.58 9.47
C LEU A 27 19.12 17.04 9.04
N GLU A 28 19.01 17.97 9.99
CA GLU A 28 18.85 19.41 9.70
C GLU A 28 20.17 20.14 9.42
N ALA A 29 21.32 19.45 9.47
CA ALA A 29 22.63 20.07 9.22
C ALA A 29 23.39 19.54 8.00
N PHE A 30 22.73 18.78 7.12
CA PHE A 30 23.30 18.43 5.81
C PHE A 30 22.27 18.77 4.74
N HIS A 31 22.27 20.03 4.29
CA HIS A 31 21.82 20.35 2.95
C HIS A 31 22.96 19.90 2.02
N PRO A 32 22.89 18.73 1.35
CA PRO A 32 23.81 18.48 0.26
C PRO A 32 23.60 19.58 -0.79
N PRO A 33 24.68 20.11 -1.40
CA PRO A 33 24.54 21.01 -2.54
C PRO A 33 23.64 20.33 -3.58
N VAL A 34 22.73 21.09 -4.17
CA VAL A 34 21.78 20.64 -5.20
C VAL A 34 22.59 20.13 -6.40
N ASN A 35 23.01 18.88 -6.33
CA ASN A 35 23.65 18.17 -7.41
C ASN A 35 22.77 16.98 -7.75
N VAL A 36 22.26 17.00 -8.98
CA VAL A 36 21.52 15.92 -9.60
C VAL A 36 22.37 14.65 -9.49
N VAL A 37 21.97 13.73 -8.62
CA VAL A 37 22.60 12.41 -8.53
C VAL A 37 22.02 11.56 -9.66
N VAL A 38 22.77 11.43 -10.74
CA VAL A 38 22.46 10.54 -11.86
C VAL A 38 22.82 9.11 -11.44
N GLY A 39 21.83 8.24 -11.36
CA GLY A 39 22.06 6.80 -11.20
C GLY A 39 21.75 6.04 -12.49
N ARG A 40 22.39 4.88 -12.69
CA ARG A 40 22.20 4.01 -13.86
C ARG A 40 21.52 2.71 -13.47
N ARG A 41 20.51 2.27 -14.25
CA ARG A 41 20.01 0.89 -14.26
C ARG A 41 19.87 0.39 -15.69
N ARG A 42 20.09 -0.92 -15.87
CA ARG A 42 19.85 -1.63 -17.13
C ARG A 42 18.35 -1.69 -17.37
N ALA A 43 17.87 -1.10 -18.47
CA ALA A 43 16.49 -1.23 -18.90
C ALA A 43 16.22 -2.71 -19.22
N GLN A 44 15.26 -3.33 -18.55
CA GLN A 44 14.99 -4.77 -18.72
C GLN A 44 14.14 -5.11 -19.95
N ASN A 45 13.68 -4.11 -20.72
CA ASN A 45 12.75 -4.32 -21.84
C ASN A 45 12.98 -3.37 -23.04
N LEU A 46 14.23 -3.10 -23.40
CA LEU A 46 14.57 -2.44 -24.67
C LEU A 46 15.56 -3.32 -25.43
N ASN A 47 15.37 -3.43 -26.75
CA ASN A 47 16.28 -4.13 -27.65
C ASN A 47 17.72 -3.73 -27.32
N ALA A 48 18.60 -4.73 -27.24
CA ALA A 48 19.90 -4.68 -26.57
C ALA A 48 20.94 -3.67 -27.13
N SER A 49 20.53 -2.74 -27.99
CA SER A 49 21.39 -1.74 -28.63
C SER A 49 21.13 -0.29 -28.22
N GLU A 50 20.10 0.06 -27.44
CA GLU A 50 19.84 1.46 -27.07
C GLU A 50 19.37 1.66 -25.62
N GLY A 51 20.06 2.58 -24.93
CA GLY A 51 19.49 3.34 -23.81
C GLY A 51 19.84 2.87 -22.41
N TRP A 52 20.97 3.35 -21.87
CA TRP A 52 21.05 3.60 -20.43
C TRP A 52 20.10 4.77 -20.13
N ALA A 53 19.00 4.52 -19.43
CA ALA A 53 18.16 5.60 -18.94
C ALA A 53 18.83 6.21 -17.70
N ASP A 54 19.34 7.43 -17.83
CA ASP A 54 19.74 8.25 -16.70
C ASP A 54 18.46 8.68 -15.96
N PHE A 55 18.23 8.14 -14.77
CA PHE A 55 17.10 8.58 -13.97
C PHE A 55 17.50 9.84 -13.19
N VAL A 56 16.85 10.96 -13.52
CA VAL A 56 16.93 12.20 -12.73
C VAL A 56 15.94 12.08 -11.58
N LEU A 57 16.47 11.96 -10.36
CA LEU A 57 15.63 11.96 -9.17
C LEU A 57 15.20 13.39 -8.83
N ASP A 58 13.94 13.69 -9.07
CA ASP A 58 13.32 14.95 -8.68
C ASP A 58 13.11 14.99 -7.15
N TRP A 59 13.99 15.72 -6.47
CA TRP A 59 13.98 15.90 -5.02
C TRP A 59 12.91 16.88 -4.52
N THR A 60 12.27 17.65 -5.41
CA THR A 60 11.21 18.60 -5.03
C THR A 60 9.91 17.90 -4.71
N ARG A 61 9.69 16.71 -5.28
CA ARG A 61 8.50 15.89 -5.03
C ARG A 61 8.66 15.08 -3.74
N LEU A 62 7.82 15.38 -2.76
CA LEU A 62 7.84 14.75 -1.43
C LEU A 62 7.78 13.22 -1.51
N ASN A 63 6.87 12.66 -2.30
CA ASN A 63 6.70 11.22 -2.45
C ASN A 63 7.97 10.49 -2.98
N ARG A 64 8.71 11.11 -3.91
CA ARG A 64 9.95 10.57 -4.47
C ARG A 64 11.07 10.60 -3.43
N ARG A 65 11.19 11.72 -2.71
CA ARG A 65 12.14 11.87 -1.61
C ARG A 65 11.86 10.84 -0.51
N GLU A 66 10.61 10.69 -0.07
CA GLU A 66 10.21 9.72 0.95
C GLU A 66 10.52 8.29 0.53
N THR A 67 10.23 7.91 -0.72
CA THR A 67 10.53 6.57 -1.24
C THR A 67 12.03 6.27 -1.18
N VAL A 68 12.87 7.23 -1.58
CA VAL A 68 14.32 7.06 -1.57
C VAL A 68 14.86 7.01 -0.15
N MET A 69 14.38 7.91 0.73
CA MET A 69 14.76 7.92 2.14
C MET A 69 14.36 6.62 2.85
N MET A 70 13.17 6.08 2.56
CA MET A 70 12.72 4.80 3.08
C MET A 70 13.62 3.65 2.62
N ALA A 71 13.97 3.60 1.32
CA ALA A 71 14.86 2.58 0.80
C ALA A 71 16.29 2.67 1.40
N LEU A 72 16.82 3.88 1.58
CA LEU A 72 18.11 4.10 2.24
C LEU A 72 18.06 3.72 3.72
N ALA A 73 16.97 4.07 4.41
CA ALA A 73 16.77 3.69 5.80
C ALA A 73 16.71 2.16 5.96
N ASP A 74 16.04 1.44 5.06
CA ASP A 74 16.01 -0.02 5.07
C ASP A 74 17.42 -0.62 4.91
N LYS A 75 18.22 -0.09 3.98
CA LYS A 75 19.62 -0.52 3.79
C LYS A 75 20.48 -0.22 5.01
N TYR A 76 20.34 0.97 5.57
CA TYR A 76 21.02 1.36 6.80
C TYR A 76 20.64 0.45 7.97
N ASN A 77 19.36 0.16 8.17
CA ASN A 77 18.86 -0.74 9.22
C ASN A 77 19.39 -2.17 9.04
N ALA A 78 19.45 -2.67 7.81
CA ALA A 78 20.02 -3.99 7.51
C ALA A 78 21.51 -4.06 7.87
N PHE A 79 22.28 -3.02 7.53
CA PHE A 79 23.67 -2.92 7.92
C PHE A 79 23.85 -2.82 9.45
N HIS A 80 23.05 -1.98 10.10
CA HIS A 80 23.00 -1.86 11.56
C HIS A 80 22.69 -3.18 12.25
N TYR A 81 21.83 -4.00 11.67
CA TYR A 81 21.50 -5.33 12.19
C TYR A 81 22.72 -6.27 12.14
N GLU A 82 23.49 -6.28 11.06
CA GLU A 82 24.71 -7.08 10.97
C GLU A 82 25.79 -6.60 11.96
N LEU A 83 25.93 -5.28 12.16
CA LEU A 83 26.82 -4.76 13.20
C LEU A 83 26.36 -5.14 14.62
N HIS A 84 25.05 -5.11 14.88
CA HIS A 84 24.50 -5.50 16.17
C HIS A 84 24.69 -7.01 16.43
N LYS A 85 24.64 -7.86 15.40
CA LYS A 85 25.01 -9.28 15.54
C LYS A 85 26.47 -9.44 15.97
N GLU A 86 27.38 -8.65 15.39
CA GLU A 86 28.79 -8.67 15.80
C GLU A 86 28.94 -8.22 17.25
N TYR A 87 28.22 -7.16 17.66
CA TYR A 87 28.18 -6.70 19.05
C TYR A 87 27.72 -7.80 20.02
N LEU A 88 26.69 -8.55 19.66
CA LEU A 88 26.14 -9.63 20.50
C LEU A 88 27.07 -10.86 20.64
N LYS A 89 28.16 -10.96 19.86
CA LYS A 89 29.15 -12.02 20.04
C LYS A 89 30.05 -11.81 21.26
N TYR A 90 30.20 -10.56 21.68
CA TYR A 90 31.02 -10.19 22.84
C TYR A 90 30.22 -10.41 24.13
N ALA A 91 30.89 -10.86 25.20
CA ALA A 91 30.22 -11.12 26.47
C ALA A 91 29.95 -9.83 27.24
N THR A 92 30.88 -8.87 27.15
CA THR A 92 30.77 -7.58 27.84
C THR A 92 30.76 -6.38 26.89
N HIS A 93 30.22 -5.26 27.37
CA HIS A 93 30.21 -4.02 26.60
C HIS A 93 31.62 -3.48 26.35
N GLU A 94 32.52 -3.63 27.32
CA GLU A 94 33.92 -3.19 27.24
C GLU A 94 34.69 -3.99 26.19
N GLU A 95 34.54 -5.32 26.17
CA GLU A 95 35.07 -6.18 25.11
C GLU A 95 34.54 -5.78 23.73
N ALA A 96 33.26 -5.42 23.64
CA ALA A 96 32.65 -4.99 22.39
C ALA A 96 33.13 -3.59 21.91
N LEU A 97 33.70 -2.77 22.80
CA LEU A 97 34.30 -1.48 22.45
C LEU A 97 35.75 -1.66 21.98
N SER A 98 36.51 -2.53 22.65
CA SER A 98 37.88 -2.87 22.25
C SER A 98 37.95 -3.80 21.04
N GLY A 99 36.89 -4.59 20.82
CA GLY A 99 36.77 -5.50 19.69
C GLY A 99 36.63 -4.75 18.36
N GLY A 100 37.49 -5.09 17.40
CA GLY A 100 37.36 -4.62 16.02
C GLY A 100 36.17 -5.28 15.30
N THR A 101 35.82 -4.74 14.14
CA THR A 101 34.98 -5.42 13.15
C THR A 101 35.56 -5.11 11.78
N SER A 102 35.59 -6.10 10.88
CA SER A 102 35.98 -5.88 9.49
C SER A 102 34.95 -5.07 8.71
N LEU A 103 33.75 -4.85 9.27
CA LEU A 103 32.65 -4.17 8.59
C LEU A 103 32.74 -2.64 8.63
N VAL A 104 33.37 -2.05 9.65
CA VAL A 104 33.47 -0.59 9.84
C VAL A 104 34.75 -0.22 10.58
N GLU A 105 35.48 0.76 10.07
CA GLU A 105 36.75 1.25 10.64
C GLU A 105 36.55 2.29 11.76
N LYS A 106 35.44 3.07 11.77
CA LYS A 106 34.91 3.97 12.84
C LYS A 106 33.57 4.63 12.39
N PRO A 107 32.60 5.01 13.25
CA PRO A 107 32.58 5.06 14.73
C PRO A 107 31.59 4.04 15.33
N ARG A 108 32.11 2.89 15.76
CA ARG A 108 31.34 1.83 16.42
C ARG A 108 30.96 2.19 17.87
N GLU A 109 31.74 3.05 18.53
CA GLU A 109 31.54 3.46 19.92
C GLU A 109 30.13 3.99 20.20
N CYS A 110 29.65 4.94 19.39
CA CYS A 110 28.30 5.49 19.54
C CYS A 110 27.20 4.42 19.39
N LEU A 111 27.42 3.41 18.54
CA LEU A 111 26.48 2.30 18.34
C LEU A 111 26.50 1.33 19.52
N CYS A 112 27.70 0.96 19.99
CA CYS A 112 27.86 0.13 21.18
C CYS A 112 27.25 0.80 22.42
N GLN A 113 27.47 2.09 22.63
CA GLN A 113 26.84 2.86 23.71
C GLN A 113 25.31 2.84 23.59
N ARG A 114 24.78 3.05 22.39
CA ARG A 114 23.34 2.96 22.13
C ARG A 114 22.78 1.58 22.49
N TRP A 115 23.44 0.49 22.08
CA TRP A 115 22.98 -0.87 22.36
C TRP A 115 23.12 -1.28 23.84
N ALA A 116 24.14 -0.75 24.53
CA ALA A 116 24.33 -0.96 25.96
C ALA A 116 23.29 -0.23 26.82
N SER A 117 22.73 0.88 26.32
CA SER A 117 21.77 1.72 27.04
C SER A 117 20.52 0.96 27.49
N SER A 118 20.02 1.31 28.67
CA SER A 118 18.78 0.75 29.23
C SER A 118 17.57 1.04 28.34
N THR A 119 17.49 2.27 27.80
CA THR A 119 16.41 2.69 26.91
C THR A 119 16.29 1.79 25.68
N PHE A 120 17.42 1.46 25.04
CA PHE A 120 17.44 0.54 23.91
C PHE A 120 17.04 -0.88 24.31
N LYS A 121 17.59 -1.40 25.41
CA LYS A 121 17.27 -2.74 25.93
C LYS A 121 15.78 -2.88 26.25
N ASP A 122 15.18 -1.88 26.87
CA ASP A 122 13.75 -1.86 27.20
C ASP A 122 12.88 -1.85 25.94
N ILE A 123 13.22 -1.03 24.94
CA ILE A 123 12.51 -1.00 23.66
C ILE A 123 12.66 -2.33 22.94
N SER A 124 13.86 -2.88 22.88
CA SER A 124 14.15 -4.16 22.24
C SER A 124 13.37 -5.31 22.90
N GLN A 125 13.37 -5.37 24.23
CA GLN A 125 12.63 -6.37 24.99
C GLN A 125 11.12 -6.22 24.82
N ARG A 126 10.60 -4.99 24.82
CA ARG A 126 9.19 -4.71 24.53
C ARG A 126 8.81 -5.19 23.13
N ASN A 127 9.63 -4.90 22.13
CA ASN A 127 9.41 -5.34 20.75
C ASN A 127 9.45 -6.87 20.62
N LYS A 128 10.36 -7.54 21.32
CA LYS A 128 10.44 -9.02 21.39
C LYS A 128 9.18 -9.62 22.03
N CYS A 129 8.72 -9.05 23.13
CA CYS A 129 7.47 -9.43 23.78
C CYS A 129 6.26 -9.21 22.87
N ASN A 130 6.18 -8.08 22.16
CA ASN A 130 5.11 -7.77 21.21
C ASN A 130 5.12 -8.75 20.02
N ARG A 131 6.30 -9.07 19.47
CA ARG A 131 6.46 -10.07 18.40
C ARG A 131 5.95 -11.44 18.86
N ARG A 132 6.24 -11.84 20.11
CA ARG A 132 5.73 -13.11 20.69
C ARG A 132 4.21 -13.12 20.85
N LYS A 133 3.59 -11.96 21.09
CA LYS A 133 2.13 -11.79 21.19
C LYS A 133 1.42 -11.77 19.82
N GLN A 134 2.14 -11.82 18.70
CA GLN A 134 1.51 -11.86 17.38
C GLN A 134 0.80 -13.20 17.16
N ARG A 135 -0.52 -13.21 17.34
CA ARG A 135 -1.38 -14.41 17.26
C ARG A 135 -1.64 -14.86 15.82
N VAL A 136 -1.81 -13.90 14.91
CA VAL A 136 -2.16 -14.16 13.50
C VAL A 136 -0.90 -14.02 12.63
N LYS A 137 -0.48 -15.13 12.00
CA LYS A 137 0.69 -15.20 11.11
C LYS A 137 0.23 -15.44 9.68
N HIS A 138 0.93 -14.90 8.68
CA HIS A 138 0.60 -15.03 7.25
C HIS A 138 1.76 -15.61 6.43
N THR A 139 1.47 -16.08 5.20
CA THR A 139 2.39 -16.64 4.21
C THR A 139 2.81 -15.67 3.11
N GLY A 140 2.27 -14.45 3.08
CA GLY A 140 2.58 -13.41 2.08
C GLY A 140 4.05 -12.96 2.00
N GLY A 141 4.88 -13.32 3.00
CA GLY A 141 6.31 -13.07 2.98
C GLY A 141 6.64 -11.57 2.96
N ARG A 142 7.45 -11.14 1.97
CA ARG A 142 7.83 -9.72 1.78
C ARG A 142 6.85 -8.95 0.89
N LYS A 143 5.87 -9.62 0.28
CA LYS A 143 4.86 -8.95 -0.55
C LYS A 143 3.82 -8.30 0.36
N SER A 144 3.39 -7.09 0.00
CA SER A 144 2.26 -6.44 0.67
C SER A 144 0.96 -7.16 0.35
N PHE A 145 -0.01 -7.09 1.26
CA PHE A 145 -1.33 -7.69 1.04
C PHE A 145 -2.06 -7.09 -0.15
N VAL A 146 -1.94 -5.78 -0.41
CA VAL A 146 -2.50 -5.15 -1.61
C VAL A 146 -1.91 -5.72 -2.89
N ARG A 147 -0.60 -5.98 -2.93
CA ARG A 147 0.00 -6.63 -4.10
C ARG A 147 -0.51 -8.05 -4.29
N ILE A 148 -0.71 -8.79 -3.19
CA ILE A 148 -1.23 -10.16 -3.27
C ILE A 148 -2.70 -10.14 -3.70
N LEU A 149 -3.51 -9.21 -3.18
CA LEU A 149 -4.90 -8.99 -3.60
C LEU A 149 -4.98 -8.76 -5.11
N GLU A 150 -4.17 -7.85 -5.66
CA GLU A 150 -4.15 -7.57 -7.10
C GLU A 150 -3.70 -8.77 -7.92
N GLU A 151 -2.62 -9.44 -7.50
CA GLU A 151 -2.11 -10.67 -8.16
C GLU A 151 -3.10 -11.84 -8.09
N LYS A 152 -4.07 -11.80 -7.16
CA LYS A 152 -5.00 -12.90 -6.86
C LYS A 152 -6.46 -12.57 -7.07
N ARG A 153 -6.81 -11.39 -7.58
CA ARG A 153 -8.18 -10.91 -7.75
C ARG A 153 -9.14 -11.93 -8.38
N GLU A 154 -8.65 -12.69 -9.37
CA GLU A 154 -9.45 -13.70 -10.08
C GLU A 154 -9.71 -14.97 -9.23
N THR A 155 -8.79 -15.29 -8.31
CA THR A 155 -8.84 -16.46 -7.44
C THR A 155 -9.38 -16.17 -6.03
N THR A 156 -9.38 -14.89 -5.62
CA THR A 156 -9.87 -14.42 -4.33
C THR A 156 -10.92 -13.35 -4.57
N PRO A 157 -12.19 -13.74 -4.82
CA PRO A 157 -13.25 -12.80 -5.19
C PRO A 157 -13.63 -11.85 -4.06
N ASN A 158 -13.41 -12.23 -2.81
CA ASN A 158 -13.73 -11.43 -1.63
C ASN A 158 -12.64 -11.53 -0.53
N LEU A 159 -12.74 -10.67 0.50
CA LEU A 159 -11.74 -10.59 1.57
C LEU A 159 -11.65 -11.85 2.44
N VAL A 160 -12.73 -12.63 2.56
CA VAL A 160 -12.74 -13.91 3.28
C VAL A 160 -11.93 -14.97 2.53
N ALA A 161 -12.11 -15.05 1.20
CA ALA A 161 -11.28 -15.91 0.34
C ALA A 161 -9.80 -15.47 0.37
N PHE A 162 -9.54 -14.16 0.34
CA PHE A 162 -8.20 -13.62 0.48
C PHE A 162 -7.55 -13.99 1.82
N TYR A 163 -8.30 -13.92 2.93
CA TYR A 163 -7.82 -14.32 4.24
C TYR A 163 -7.28 -15.76 4.23
N LYS A 164 -8.03 -16.68 3.63
CA LYS A 164 -7.58 -18.08 3.47
C LYS A 164 -6.30 -18.16 2.66
N GLU A 165 -6.20 -17.47 1.52
CA GLU A 165 -5.00 -17.49 0.66
C GLU A 165 -3.73 -17.06 1.42
N VAL A 166 -3.80 -16.01 2.24
CA VAL A 166 -2.62 -15.50 2.97
C VAL A 166 -2.37 -16.19 4.32
N HIS A 167 -3.30 -17.02 4.80
CA HIS A 167 -3.16 -17.75 6.07
C HIS A 167 -3.07 -19.28 5.89
N TRP A 168 -3.16 -19.77 4.66
CA TRP A 168 -3.05 -21.17 4.31
C TRP A 168 -1.62 -21.58 3.93
N SER A 169 -1.16 -22.70 4.49
CA SER A 169 0.14 -23.28 4.12
C SER A 169 -0.05 -24.34 3.04
N ARG A 170 0.26 -23.99 1.78
CA ARG A 170 0.22 -24.93 0.65
C ARG A 170 1.09 -26.17 0.87
N LYS A 171 2.24 -26.02 1.54
CA LYS A 171 3.14 -27.15 1.85
C LYS A 171 2.55 -28.12 2.89
N LYS A 172 1.80 -27.61 3.88
CA LYS A 172 1.26 -28.42 4.98
C LYS A 172 -0.20 -28.81 4.77
N GLY A 173 -0.86 -28.25 3.76
CA GLY A 173 -2.29 -28.46 3.51
C GLY A 173 -3.19 -28.01 4.66
N LYS A 174 -2.79 -27.01 5.44
CA LYS A 174 -3.55 -26.52 6.60
C LYS A 174 -3.25 -25.05 6.93
N PHE A 175 -4.09 -24.45 7.76
CA PHE A 175 -3.83 -23.12 8.31
C PHE A 175 -2.51 -23.06 9.08
N ILE A 176 -1.84 -21.91 9.02
CA ILE A 176 -0.52 -21.71 9.65
C ILE A 176 -0.62 -21.79 11.18
N ASN A 177 -1.73 -21.31 11.75
CA ASN A 177 -1.98 -21.29 13.19
C ASN A 177 -3.47 -21.53 13.48
N ALA A 178 -3.78 -22.12 14.64
CA ALA A 178 -5.15 -22.39 15.08
C ALA A 178 -5.99 -21.11 15.21
N THR A 179 -5.37 -19.98 15.59
CA THR A 179 -6.10 -18.69 15.61
C THR A 179 -6.53 -18.22 14.22
N SER A 180 -5.72 -18.48 13.19
CA SER A 180 -6.10 -18.13 11.82
C SER A 180 -7.25 -19.01 11.31
N GLU A 181 -7.21 -20.30 11.64
CA GLU A 181 -8.29 -21.23 11.32
C GLU A 181 -9.61 -20.83 12.02
N HIS A 182 -9.55 -20.55 13.32
CA HIS A 182 -10.71 -20.09 14.08
C HIS A 182 -11.31 -18.80 13.50
N ASN A 183 -10.47 -17.81 13.19
CA ASN A 183 -10.94 -16.57 12.59
C ASN A 183 -11.58 -16.81 11.22
N TYR A 184 -11.00 -17.67 10.38
CA TYR A 184 -11.58 -17.99 9.07
C TYR A 184 -12.93 -18.69 9.22
N ASN A 185 -13.03 -19.66 10.13
CA ASN A 185 -14.29 -20.37 10.37
C ASN A 185 -15.38 -19.41 10.87
N LEU A 186 -15.02 -18.49 11.77
CA LEU A 186 -15.94 -17.45 12.26
C LEU A 186 -16.39 -16.49 11.14
N MET A 187 -15.49 -16.14 10.19
CA MET A 187 -15.88 -15.35 9.02
C MET A 187 -16.88 -16.11 8.14
N VAL A 188 -16.64 -17.40 7.89
CA VAL A 188 -17.54 -18.22 7.07
C VAL A 188 -18.90 -18.41 7.74
N GLU A 189 -18.91 -18.67 9.05
CA GLU A 189 -20.13 -18.78 9.86
C GLU A 189 -20.96 -17.50 9.76
N LYS A 190 -20.35 -16.33 10.04
CA LYS A 190 -21.04 -15.04 9.95
C LYS A 190 -21.52 -14.67 8.55
N LEU A 191 -20.79 -15.08 7.51
CA LEU A 191 -21.20 -14.85 6.13
C LEU A 191 -22.41 -15.71 5.76
N ASN A 192 -22.48 -16.94 6.28
CA ASN A 192 -23.62 -17.84 6.05
C ASN A 192 -24.86 -17.46 6.88
N GLU A 193 -24.68 -16.84 8.05
CA GLU A 193 -25.78 -16.36 8.91
C GLU A 193 -26.45 -15.10 8.37
N ARG A 194 -25.77 -14.36 7.48
CA ARG A 194 -26.30 -13.13 6.92
C ARG A 194 -27.36 -13.47 5.88
N GLU A 195 -28.57 -12.95 6.06
CA GLU A 195 -29.61 -13.06 5.05
C GLU A 195 -29.17 -12.25 3.81
N PRO A 196 -29.47 -12.73 2.59
CA PRO A 196 -29.18 -11.98 1.37
C PRO A 196 -30.08 -10.75 1.33
N ASP A 197 -29.57 -9.62 1.81
CA ASP A 197 -30.20 -8.32 1.61
C ASP A 197 -30.12 -7.97 0.11
N GLU A 198 -31.22 -7.47 -0.47
CA GLU A 198 -31.34 -7.21 -1.91
C GLU A 198 -30.34 -6.16 -2.45
N ASP A 199 -29.77 -5.34 -1.57
CA ASP A 199 -28.84 -4.24 -1.88
C ASP A 199 -27.36 -4.53 -1.54
N ASP A 200 -27.04 -5.60 -0.80
CA ASP A 200 -25.67 -5.90 -0.37
C ASP A 200 -24.99 -6.87 -1.35
N SER A 201 -23.87 -6.45 -1.95
CA SER A 201 -23.05 -7.38 -2.74
C SER A 201 -22.32 -8.38 -1.82
N ASP A 202 -22.08 -9.61 -2.30
CA ASP A 202 -21.30 -10.63 -1.57
C ASP A 202 -19.90 -10.11 -1.17
N VAL A 203 -19.37 -9.16 -1.94
CA VAL A 203 -18.08 -8.50 -1.64
C VAL A 203 -18.21 -7.60 -0.41
N ASP A 204 -19.25 -6.76 -0.35
CA ASP A 204 -19.48 -5.81 0.75
C ASP A 204 -19.76 -6.56 2.06
N ALA A 205 -20.62 -7.59 2.01
CA ALA A 205 -20.90 -8.46 3.14
C ALA A 205 -19.62 -9.12 3.69
N ALA A 206 -18.77 -9.64 2.79
CA ALA A 206 -17.48 -10.22 3.16
C ALA A 206 -16.51 -9.20 3.77
N GLU A 207 -16.52 -7.94 3.32
CA GLU A 207 -15.70 -6.89 3.91
C GLU A 207 -16.11 -6.55 5.34
N GLU A 208 -17.41 -6.45 5.59
CA GLU A 208 -17.93 -6.14 6.93
C GLU A 208 -17.65 -7.27 7.91
N VAL A 209 -17.91 -8.51 7.51
CA VAL A 209 -17.59 -9.70 8.32
C VAL A 209 -16.09 -9.76 8.60
N PHE A 210 -15.25 -9.45 7.61
CA PHE A 210 -13.80 -9.39 7.80
C PHE A 210 -13.39 -8.32 8.82
N LYS A 211 -13.99 -7.12 8.75
CA LYS A 211 -13.76 -6.02 9.69
C LYS A 211 -14.25 -6.38 11.10
N GLU A 212 -15.37 -7.07 11.21
CA GLU A 212 -15.94 -7.50 12.49
C GLU A 212 -15.06 -8.55 13.17
N VAL A 213 -14.67 -9.61 12.45
CA VAL A 213 -13.90 -10.73 13.01
C VAL A 213 -12.48 -10.32 13.39
N LEU A 214 -11.80 -9.53 12.55
CA LEU A 214 -10.43 -9.11 12.84
C LEU A 214 -10.37 -7.84 13.69
N GLY A 215 -11.46 -7.08 13.76
CA GLY A 215 -11.54 -5.79 14.41
C GLY A 215 -10.89 -4.66 13.62
N GLN A 216 -11.24 -3.44 13.99
CA GLN A 216 -10.60 -2.22 13.50
C GLN A 216 -9.81 -1.54 14.62
N LYS A 217 -8.61 -1.06 14.30
CA LYS A 217 -7.85 -0.17 15.18
C LYS A 217 -7.82 1.21 14.53
N SER A 218 -7.98 2.28 15.34
CA SER A 218 -7.90 3.66 14.83
C SER A 218 -6.63 3.85 13.98
N GLY A 219 -6.79 4.18 12.70
CA GLY A 219 -5.68 4.38 11.76
C GLY A 219 -4.99 3.10 11.25
N TYR A 220 -5.49 1.90 11.60
CA TYR A 220 -5.02 0.65 11.02
C TYR A 220 -6.13 -0.41 10.82
N ALA A 221 -6.37 -0.82 9.57
CA ALA A 221 -7.22 -1.97 9.26
C ALA A 221 -6.47 -3.27 9.58
N GLN A 222 -6.95 -4.02 10.57
CA GLN A 222 -6.27 -5.22 11.03
C GLN A 222 -6.31 -6.30 9.94
N GLY A 223 -5.16 -6.86 9.58
CA GLY A 223 -5.07 -7.93 8.58
C GLY A 223 -4.95 -7.47 7.12
N LEU A 224 -4.92 -6.15 6.83
CA LEU A 224 -4.74 -5.61 5.47
C LEU A 224 -3.46 -4.78 5.29
N GLY A 225 -2.66 -4.63 6.35
CA GLY A 225 -1.43 -3.85 6.31
C GLY A 225 -1.68 -2.34 6.29
N HIS A 226 -0.68 -1.55 5.87
CA HIS A 226 -0.75 -0.08 5.86
C HIS A 226 -1.44 0.51 4.62
N ALA A 227 -1.85 -0.32 3.67
CA ALA A 227 -2.31 0.14 2.37
C ALA A 227 -3.83 0.32 2.29
N VAL A 228 -4.57 -0.18 3.29
CA VAL A 228 -5.99 0.16 3.47
C VAL A 228 -6.05 1.30 4.48
N ILE A 229 -6.52 2.46 4.03
CA ILE A 229 -6.82 3.61 4.88
C ILE A 229 -8.11 3.27 5.61
N PRO A 230 -8.07 3.00 6.93
CA PRO A 230 -9.29 2.72 7.66
C PRO A 230 -10.07 4.00 7.86
N GLU A 231 -11.34 3.84 8.21
CA GLU A 231 -12.15 5.00 8.51
C GLU A 231 -11.52 5.86 9.62
N PRO A 232 -11.60 7.19 9.46
CA PRO A 232 -11.11 8.12 10.47
C PRO A 232 -11.84 7.86 11.79
N SER A 233 -11.08 7.90 12.88
CA SER A 233 -11.66 7.73 14.22
C SER A 233 -12.69 8.83 14.52
N PRO A 234 -13.65 8.59 15.42
CA PRO A 234 -14.64 9.59 15.79
C PRO A 234 -14.04 10.92 16.28
N SER A 235 -12.84 10.90 16.86
CA SER A 235 -12.11 12.11 17.25
C SER A 235 -11.46 12.82 16.08
N MET A 236 -10.94 12.09 15.09
CA MET A 236 -10.39 12.65 13.85
C MET A 236 -11.46 13.34 13.02
N ARG A 237 -12.65 12.74 12.92
CA ARG A 237 -13.81 13.34 12.19
C ARG A 237 -14.25 14.69 12.77
N LYS A 238 -13.94 14.96 14.04
CA LYS A 238 -14.24 16.24 14.72
C LYS A 238 -13.13 17.28 14.59
N ASN A 239 -11.97 16.91 14.03
CA ASN A 239 -10.87 17.84 13.81
C ASN A 239 -11.24 18.80 12.66
N LYS A 240 -11.15 20.12 12.90
CA LYS A 240 -11.49 21.15 11.91
C LYS A 240 -10.70 21.03 10.61
N ASP A 241 -9.40 20.73 10.69
CA ASP A 241 -8.56 20.58 9.50
C ASP A 241 -8.99 19.35 8.69
N PHE A 242 -9.33 18.25 9.38
CA PHE A 242 -9.84 17.05 8.73
C PHE A 242 -11.16 17.30 8.01
N VAL A 243 -12.11 17.99 8.64
CA VAL A 243 -13.39 18.36 8.03
C VAL A 243 -13.17 19.22 6.79
N ARG A 244 -12.32 20.25 6.88
CA ARG A 244 -12.00 21.12 5.74
C ARG A 244 -11.41 20.35 4.56
N LEU A 245 -10.42 19.50 4.82
CA LEU A 245 -9.79 18.65 3.82
C LEU A 245 -10.77 17.64 3.21
N PHE A 246 -11.68 17.10 4.01
CA PHE A 246 -12.72 16.19 3.55
C PHE A 246 -13.68 16.89 2.58
N GLU A 247 -14.18 18.08 2.93
CA GLU A 247 -15.04 18.89 2.06
C GLU A 247 -14.33 19.32 0.77
N GLU A 248 -13.05 19.69 0.85
CA GLU A 248 -12.24 20.04 -0.32
C GLU A 248 -12.03 18.84 -1.26
N ASN A 249 -11.76 17.66 -0.70
CA ASN A 249 -11.64 16.43 -1.48
C ASN A 249 -12.97 16.05 -2.15
N GLU A 250 -14.10 16.17 -1.47
CA GLU A 250 -15.41 15.92 -2.06
C GLU A 250 -15.70 16.88 -3.22
N LYS A 251 -15.36 18.16 -3.09
CA LYS A 251 -15.46 19.14 -4.19
C LYS A 251 -14.55 18.78 -5.36
N ASN A 252 -13.31 18.38 -5.08
CA ASN A 252 -12.35 17.98 -6.10
C ASN A 252 -12.80 16.70 -6.83
N LYS A 253 -13.39 15.74 -6.10
CA LYS A 253 -13.96 14.52 -6.66
C LYS A 253 -15.13 14.85 -7.59
N ALA A 254 -16.09 15.67 -7.13
CA ALA A 254 -17.22 16.11 -7.96
C ALA A 254 -16.76 16.89 -9.21
N ALA A 255 -15.69 17.69 -9.10
CA ALA A 255 -15.11 18.38 -10.24
C ALA A 255 -14.46 17.40 -11.24
N ALA A 256 -13.74 16.39 -10.74
CA ALA A 256 -13.14 15.34 -11.57
C ALA A 256 -14.22 14.51 -12.30
N GLU A 257 -15.31 14.15 -11.61
CA GLU A 257 -16.45 13.44 -12.19
C GLU A 257 -17.12 14.24 -13.32
N LYS A 258 -17.24 15.56 -13.17
CA LYS A 258 -17.72 16.41 -14.27
C LYS A 258 -16.81 16.37 -15.49
N VAL A 259 -15.49 16.35 -15.27
CA VAL A 259 -14.51 16.24 -16.35
C VAL A 259 -14.60 14.88 -17.03
N THR A 260 -14.74 13.78 -16.28
CA THR A 260 -14.87 12.44 -16.87
C THR A 260 -16.14 12.31 -17.70
N VAL A 261 -17.29 12.76 -17.19
CA VAL A 261 -18.56 12.77 -17.93
C VAL A 261 -18.44 13.61 -19.21
N HIS A 262 -17.77 14.77 -19.14
CA HIS A 262 -17.55 15.60 -20.31
C HIS A 262 -16.66 14.90 -21.37
N LEU A 263 -15.60 14.19 -20.93
CA LEU A 263 -14.75 13.41 -21.82
C LEU A 263 -15.49 12.25 -22.47
N GLU A 264 -16.32 11.52 -21.73
CA GLU A 264 -17.17 10.46 -22.27
C GLU A 264 -18.11 11.01 -23.35
N SER A 265 -18.79 12.14 -23.08
CA SER A 265 -19.64 12.79 -24.07
C SER A 265 -18.88 13.23 -25.33
N LEU A 266 -17.65 13.73 -25.20
CA LEU A 266 -16.80 14.07 -26.34
C LEU A 266 -16.42 12.83 -27.16
N LEU A 267 -16.08 11.72 -26.49
CA LEU A 267 -15.77 10.46 -27.15
C LEU A 267 -16.97 9.91 -27.94
N ASP A 268 -18.16 9.97 -27.37
CA ASP A 268 -19.40 9.57 -28.05
C ASP A 268 -19.69 10.47 -29.26
N GLY A 269 -19.51 11.78 -29.11
CA GLY A 269 -19.64 12.74 -30.22
C GLY A 269 -18.64 12.46 -31.35
N MET A 270 -17.38 12.14 -31.01
CA MET A 270 -16.37 11.75 -31.99
C MET A 270 -16.69 10.42 -32.68
N ALA A 271 -17.25 9.45 -31.94
CA ALA A 271 -17.69 8.17 -32.51
C ALA A 271 -18.84 8.36 -33.52
N ALA A 272 -19.84 9.18 -33.17
CA ALA A 272 -20.93 9.54 -34.07
C ALA A 272 -20.42 10.27 -35.31
N MET A 273 -19.51 11.24 -35.14
CA MET A 273 -18.89 11.95 -36.25
C MET A 273 -18.11 11.00 -37.18
N ARG A 274 -17.36 10.05 -36.62
CA ARG A 274 -16.63 9.04 -37.39
C ARG A 274 -17.58 8.16 -38.21
N LYS A 275 -18.73 7.78 -37.64
CA LYS A 275 -19.77 7.03 -38.36
C LYS A 275 -20.33 7.83 -39.52
N ASN A 276 -20.65 9.10 -39.31
CA ASN A 276 -21.14 9.99 -40.37
C ASN A 276 -20.10 10.14 -41.50
N PHE A 277 -18.82 10.31 -41.18
CA PHE A 277 -17.77 10.38 -42.20
C PHE A 277 -17.68 9.10 -43.03
N TYR A 278 -17.80 7.93 -42.41
CA TYR A 278 -17.82 6.66 -43.12
C TYR A 278 -19.03 6.54 -44.05
N GLU A 279 -20.21 6.96 -43.60
CA GLU A 279 -21.42 6.98 -44.43
C GLU A 279 -21.28 7.94 -45.63
N TYR A 280 -20.71 9.13 -45.42
CA TYR A 280 -20.43 10.08 -46.51
C TYR A 280 -19.42 9.51 -47.52
N GLU A 281 -18.35 8.88 -47.04
CA GLU A 281 -17.34 8.26 -47.90
C GLU A 281 -17.95 7.13 -48.76
N GLN A 282 -18.80 6.28 -48.16
CA GLN A 282 -19.52 5.24 -48.89
C GLN A 282 -20.44 5.82 -49.97
N GLN A 283 -21.24 6.82 -49.63
CA GLN A 283 -22.13 7.48 -50.60
C GLN A 283 -21.34 8.14 -51.73
N MET A 284 -20.21 8.79 -51.41
CA MET A 284 -19.36 9.43 -52.40
C MET A 284 -18.74 8.40 -53.35
N ASN A 285 -18.27 7.27 -52.84
CA ASN A 285 -17.72 6.18 -53.65
C ASN A 285 -18.76 5.55 -54.60
N ILE A 286 -20.00 5.36 -54.12
CA ILE A 286 -21.10 4.86 -54.95
C ILE A 286 -21.37 5.84 -56.10
N ARG A 287 -21.53 7.13 -55.78
CA ARG A 287 -21.83 8.16 -56.78
C ARG A 287 -20.70 8.34 -57.80
N MET A 288 -19.45 8.24 -57.37
CA MET A 288 -18.30 8.25 -58.28
C MET A 288 -18.33 7.06 -59.25
N SER A 289 -18.63 5.86 -58.75
CA SER A 289 -18.74 4.66 -59.59
C SER A 289 -19.89 4.75 -60.60
N GLU A 290 -21.03 5.32 -60.19
CA GLU A 290 -22.17 5.57 -61.09
C GLU A 290 -21.80 6.53 -62.24
N LEU A 291 -21.06 7.60 -61.94
CA LEU A 291 -20.60 8.56 -62.94
C LEU A 291 -19.57 7.95 -63.89
N GLU A 292 -18.64 7.13 -63.38
CA GLU A 292 -17.66 6.40 -64.20
C GLU A 292 -18.36 5.43 -65.15
N SER A 293 -19.32 4.63 -64.67
CA SER A 293 -20.09 3.70 -65.52
C SER A 293 -20.91 4.42 -66.60
N HIS A 294 -21.51 5.59 -66.29
CA HIS A 294 -22.22 6.40 -67.29
C HIS A 294 -21.27 6.97 -68.33
N ALA A 295 -20.08 7.41 -67.92
CA ALA A 295 -19.06 7.94 -68.84
C ALA A 295 -18.48 6.85 -69.75
N GLU A 296 -18.33 5.61 -69.26
CA GLU A 296 -17.90 4.46 -70.05
C GLU A 296 -18.98 4.04 -71.05
N SER A 297 -20.23 3.91 -70.62
CA SER A 297 -21.36 3.59 -71.51
C SER A 297 -21.53 4.61 -72.63
N GLN A 298 -21.34 5.91 -72.35
CA GLN A 298 -21.38 6.96 -73.37
C GLN A 298 -20.24 6.85 -74.39
N ARG A 299 -19.03 6.40 -73.97
CA ARG A 299 -17.90 6.17 -74.89
C ARG A 299 -18.13 4.96 -75.79
N GLU A 300 -18.73 3.89 -75.27
CA GLU A 300 -19.04 2.68 -76.06
C GLU A 300 -20.12 2.93 -77.11
N THR A 301 -21.10 3.80 -76.85
CA THR A 301 -22.13 4.16 -77.84
C THR A 301 -21.65 5.12 -78.94
N GLN A 302 -20.47 5.73 -78.79
CA GLN A 302 -19.90 6.69 -79.76
C GLN A 302 -18.73 6.11 -80.57
N ALA A 303 -18.35 4.85 -80.34
CA ALA A 303 -17.35 4.10 -81.12
C ALA A 303 -18.03 3.16 -82.12
#